data_AF-A0A9I9CX68-F1
#
_entry.id   AF-A0A9I9CX68-F1
#
_cell.length_a   1.000
_cell.length_b   1.000
_cell.length_c   1.000
_cell.angle_alpha   90.00
_cell.angle_beta   90.00
_cell.angle_gamma   90.00
#
_symmetry.space_group_name_H-M   'P 1'
#
loop_
_entity.id
_entity.type
_entity.pdbx_description
1 polymer ?
#
loop_
_entity_poly.entity_id
_entity_poly.type
_entity_poly.pdbx_seq_one_letter_code
_entity_poly.pdbx_strand_id
1 'polypeptide(L)' 'MTITTPENSPNIDGTHMSSSKEINILNTNITVEDNCISVGDTNKQIVISNITCESGHGISIGYLGK' A
#
# COMPACT_ATOMS: atom_id res chain seq x y z
N MET A 1 -0.27 -7.08 -11.77
CA MET A 1 -1.60 -6.80 -11.16
C MET A 1 -1.83 -5.31 -11.20
N THR A 2 -3.07 -4.82 -11.39
CA THR A 2 -3.34 -3.37 -11.42
C THR A 2 -4.42 -3.02 -10.41
N ILE A 3 -4.14 -2.03 -9.55
CA ILE A 3 -5.07 -1.49 -8.54
C ILE A 3 -5.37 -0.05 -8.93
N THR A 4 -6.64 0.28 -9.16
CA THR A 4 -7.08 1.63 -9.52
C THR A 4 -8.25 2.05 -8.66
N THR A 5 -8.23 3.28 -8.17
CA THR A 5 -9.35 3.87 -7.45
C THR A 5 -10.03 4.96 -8.28
N PRO A 6 -11.35 5.14 -8.14
CA PRO A 6 -12.04 6.24 -8.82
C PRO A 6 -11.54 7.60 -8.31
N GLU A 7 -11.37 8.56 -9.23
CA GLU A 7 -10.77 9.92 -9.08
C GLU A 7 -11.39 10.85 -8.01
N ASN A 8 -12.33 10.40 -7.18
CA ASN A 8 -13.05 11.29 -6.26
C ASN A 8 -13.38 10.63 -4.91
N SER A 9 -12.57 9.66 -4.47
CA SER A 9 -12.79 9.04 -3.16
C SER A 9 -11.71 9.45 -2.17
N PRO A 10 -12.03 10.28 -1.16
CA PRO A 10 -11.06 10.71 -0.17
C PRO A 10 -10.54 9.51 0.64
N ASN A 11 -9.23 9.48 0.89
CA ASN A 11 -8.52 8.52 1.73
C ASN A 11 -8.55 7.05 1.26
N ILE A 12 -8.56 6.78 -0.06
CA ILE A 12 -8.35 5.40 -0.50
C ILE A 12 -6.86 5.10 -0.59
N ASP A 13 -6.36 4.42 0.44
CA ASP A 13 -5.10 3.68 0.37
C ASP A 13 -5.23 2.53 -0.64
N GLY A 14 -4.24 2.34 -1.52
CA GLY A 14 -4.23 1.25 -2.49
C GLY A 14 -4.18 -0.13 -1.85
N THR A 15 -3.36 -0.30 -0.82
CA THR A 15 -3.32 -1.53 -0.01
C THR A 15 -2.89 -1.19 1.42
N HIS A 16 -3.75 -1.46 2.41
CA HIS A 16 -3.41 -1.32 3.82
C HIS A 16 -3.15 -2.69 4.45
N MET A 17 -2.01 -2.84 5.15
CA MET A 17 -1.64 -4.09 5.83
C MET A 17 -1.34 -3.83 7.30
N SER A 18 -2.03 -4.54 8.19
CA SER A 18 -1.78 -4.55 9.64
C SER A 18 -1.78 -5.99 10.15
N SER A 19 -0.94 -6.31 11.13
CA SER A 19 -0.92 -7.64 11.77
C SER A 19 -0.81 -8.82 10.79
N SER A 20 -0.08 -8.65 9.69
CA SER A 20 0.06 -9.64 8.61
C SER A 20 1.45 -10.29 8.61
N LYS A 21 1.55 -11.54 8.11
CA LYS A 21 2.80 -12.30 8.03
C LYS A 21 3.01 -12.90 6.64
N GLU A 22 4.24 -12.85 6.13
CA GLU A 22 4.65 -13.50 4.86
C GLU A 22 3.86 -13.01 3.63
N ILE A 23 3.66 -11.69 3.53
CA ILE A 23 2.98 -11.07 2.39
C ILE A 23 3.99 -10.64 1.34
N ASN A 24 3.70 -10.97 0.07
CA ASN A 24 4.49 -10.56 -1.09
C ASN A 24 3.63 -9.73 -2.05
N ILE A 25 3.96 -8.45 -2.21
CA ILE A 25 3.38 -7.56 -3.22
C ILE A 25 4.44 -7.39 -4.32
N LEU A 26 4.19 -7.98 -5.50
CA LEU A 26 5.19 -8.09 -6.56
C LEU A 26 4.57 -7.69 -7.91
N ASN A 27 5.32 -6.93 -8.73
CA ASN A 27 4.95 -6.65 -10.13
C ASN A 27 3.54 -6.04 -10.26
N THR A 28 3.26 -5.03 -9.44
CA THR A 28 1.94 -4.40 -9.33
C THR A 28 2.01 -2.93 -9.73
N ASN A 29 1.04 -2.48 -10.52
CA ASN A 29 0.84 -1.07 -10.82
C ASN A 29 -0.34 -0.56 -9.98
N ILE A 30 -0.15 0.52 -9.24
CA ILE A 30 -1.13 1.07 -8.32
C ILE A 30 -1.33 2.54 -8.67
N THR A 31 -2.57 2.92 -8.89
CA THR A 31 -2.99 4.29 -9.19
C THR A 31 -4.06 4.69 -8.18
N VAL A 32 -3.66 5.49 -7.19
CA VAL A 32 -4.53 5.99 -6.11
C VAL A 32 -4.23 7.45 -5.81
N GLU A 33 -5.10 8.14 -5.09
CA GLU A 33 -4.90 9.55 -4.72
C GLU A 33 -4.12 9.74 -3.41
N ASP A 34 -4.10 8.73 -2.52
CA ASP A 34 -3.43 8.80 -1.21
C ASP A 34 -2.30 7.76 -1.12
N ASN A 35 -2.19 6.94 -0.07
CA ASN A 35 -1.06 6.01 0.06
C ASN A 35 -1.23 4.84 -0.91
N CYS A 36 -0.23 4.66 -1.77
CA CYS A 36 -0.15 3.56 -2.71
C CYS A 36 -0.11 2.21 -1.97
N ILE A 37 0.70 2.11 -0.92
CA ILE A 37 0.72 1.00 0.03
C ILE A 37 0.92 1.60 1.43
N SER A 38 0.10 1.18 2.39
CA SER A 38 0.19 1.56 3.80
C SER A 38 0.50 0.32 4.64
N VAL A 39 1.60 0.36 5.40
CA VAL A 39 2.06 -0.73 6.26
C VAL A 39 1.95 -0.29 7.72
N GLY A 40 0.92 -0.80 8.40
CA GLY A 40 0.68 -0.59 9.83
C GLY A 40 1.58 -1.44 10.73
N ASP A 41 1.18 -1.56 11.99
CA ASP A 41 1.94 -2.26 13.02
C ASP A 41 1.83 -3.79 12.92
N THR A 42 2.68 -4.47 13.70
CA THR A 42 2.62 -5.93 13.93
C THR A 42 2.78 -6.79 12.66
N ASN A 43 3.34 -6.23 11.60
CA ASN A 43 3.64 -6.94 10.37
C ASN A 43 4.99 -7.70 10.45
N LYS A 44 5.09 -8.87 9.82
CA LYS A 44 6.33 -9.68 9.78
C LYS A 44 6.59 -10.25 8.38
N GLN A 45 7.80 -10.05 7.87
CA GLN A 45 8.23 -10.58 6.56
C GLN A 45 7.31 -10.12 5.42
N ILE A 46 7.27 -8.80 5.19
CA ILE A 46 6.58 -8.20 4.06
C ILE A 46 7.61 -7.92 2.96
N VAL A 47 7.36 -8.40 1.74
CA VAL A 47 8.18 -8.13 0.57
C VAL A 47 7.38 -7.30 -0.42
N ILE A 48 7.90 -6.13 -0.78
CA ILE A 48 7.34 -5.23 -1.76
C ILE A 48 8.42 -5.00 -2.82
N SER A 49 8.23 -5.51 -4.03
CA SER A 49 9.24 -5.41 -5.11
C SER A 49 8.63 -5.20 -6.49
N ASN A 50 9.29 -4.36 -7.29
CA ASN A 50 8.89 -4.02 -8.66
C ASN A 50 7.45 -3.49 -8.72
N ILE A 51 7.19 -2.41 -7.97
CA ILE A 51 5.88 -1.75 -7.93
C ILE A 51 5.97 -0.43 -8.68
N THR A 52 4.90 -0.07 -9.39
CA THR A 52 4.73 1.27 -9.97
C THR A 52 3.60 1.98 -9.24
N CYS A 53 3.87 3.17 -8.72
CA CYS A 53 2.87 4.04 -8.09
C CYS A 53 2.68 5.28 -8.95
N GLU A 54 1.55 5.35 -9.67
CA GLU A 54 1.31 6.37 -10.72
C GLU A 54 0.52 7.60 -10.24
N SER A 55 0.20 7.67 -8.95
CA SER A 55 -0.30 8.87 -8.25
C SER A 55 -0.26 8.62 -6.73
N GLY A 56 -0.54 9.65 -5.92
CA GLY A 56 -0.65 9.55 -4.47
C GLY A 56 0.63 9.85 -3.66
N HIS A 57 0.66 9.43 -2.40
CA HIS A 57 1.74 9.70 -1.44
C HIS A 57 2.85 8.62 -1.43
N GLY A 58 2.74 7.60 -2.29
CA GLY A 58 3.73 6.52 -2.38
C GLY A 58 3.53 5.45 -1.30
N ILE A 59 4.63 4.88 -0.80
CA ILE A 59 4.59 3.80 0.20
C ILE A 59 4.79 4.40 1.58
N SER A 60 3.80 4.22 2.46
CA SER A 60 3.80 4.72 3.83
C SER A 60 3.95 3.57 4.82
N ILE A 61 4.85 3.73 5.79
CA ILE A 61 5.04 2.78 6.90
C ILE A 61 4.65 3.51 8.19
N GLY A 62 3.50 3.14 8.75
CA GLY A 62 2.94 3.78 9.93
C GLY A 62 1.44 3.55 10.09
N TYR A 63 0.88 3.80 11.27
CA TYR A 63 1.59 4.18 12.50
C TYR A 63 2.17 2.95 13.19
N LEU A 64 3.45 3.01 13.54
CA LEU A 64 4.16 1.96 14.26
C LEU A 64 4.07 2.23 15.77
N GLY A 65 2.88 2.10 16.34
CA GLY A 65 2.62 2.43 17.74
C GLY A 65 1.17 2.20 18.14
N LYS A 66 0.97 1.96 19.44
CA LYS A 66 -0.32 1.70 20.08
C LYS A 66 -0.95 2.99 20.59
#